data_AF-A0A2G2N0B4-F1
#
_entry.id   AF-A0A2G2N0B4-F1
#
_cell.length_a   1.000
_cell.length_b   1.000
_cell.length_c   1.000
_cell.angle_alpha   90.00
_cell.angle_beta   90.00
_cell.angle_gamma   90.00
#
_symmetry.space_group_name_H-M   'P 1'
#
loop_
_entity.id
_entity.type
_entity.pdbx_description
1 polymer ?
#
loop_
_entity_poly.entity_id
_entity_poly.type
_entity_poly.pdbx_seq_one_letter_code
_entity_poly.pdbx_strand_id
1 'polypeptide(L)'
;MLEEALYRIEVTKKEKLGYLDLRGLELLSIPQEILEVPWIGALSLSNNKISDLNILSQMRQLHKLALTNNCIEDISVLKLMPKLRFIFLGNNLIKDISKISTQERLKKLVLNSNKIAFLPDLSHLSLLAYLDIDDNPLTPPSVEEIKSMLPSIKIYKY
;
A
#
# COMPACT_ATOMS: atom_id res chain seq x y z
N MET A 1 -3.80 3.03 21.85
CA MET A 1 -3.07 3.76 20.81
C MET A 1 -1.72 3.10 20.50
N LEU A 2 -0.71 3.18 21.37
CA LEU A 2 0.55 2.42 21.16
C LEU A 2 0.59 1.07 21.88
N GLU A 3 0.19 1.02 23.15
CA GLU A 3 0.21 -0.22 23.96
C GLU A 3 -0.56 -1.38 23.33
N GLU A 4 -1.76 -1.10 22.78
CA GLU A 4 -2.54 -2.07 22.03
C GLU A 4 -1.81 -2.56 20.77
N ALA A 5 -1.04 -1.69 20.10
CA ALA A 5 -0.25 -2.10 18.94
C ALA A 5 0.87 -3.06 19.36
N LEU A 6 1.57 -2.74 20.46
CA LEU A 6 2.62 -3.59 21.04
C LEU A 6 2.06 -4.94 21.48
N TYR A 7 0.89 -4.94 22.12
CA TYR A 7 0.20 -6.17 22.52
C TYR A 7 -0.11 -7.06 21.30
N ARG A 8 -0.68 -6.50 20.23
CA ARG A 8 -0.98 -7.27 19.01
C ARG A 8 0.26 -7.80 18.29
N ILE A 9 1.36 -7.04 18.32
CA ILE A 9 2.65 -7.49 17.81
C ILE A 9 3.17 -8.67 18.63
N GLU A 10 3.13 -8.57 19.97
CA GLU A 10 3.58 -9.64 20.86
C GLU A 10 2.74 -10.92 20.68
N VAL A 11 1.42 -10.80 20.55
CA VAL A 11 0.54 -11.93 20.23
C VAL A 11 0.92 -12.55 18.88
N THR A 12 1.11 -11.72 17.85
CA THR A 12 1.55 -12.18 16.51
C THR A 12 2.88 -12.93 16.59
N LYS A 13 3.82 -12.43 17.39
CA LYS A 13 5.12 -13.05 17.63
C LYS A 13 4.98 -14.41 18.31
N LYS A 14 4.26 -14.46 19.44
CA LYS A 14 4.06 -15.66 20.26
C LYS A 14 3.34 -16.76 19.51
N GLU A 15 2.31 -16.40 18.75
CA GLU A 15 1.46 -17.35 18.01
C GLU A 15 1.96 -17.63 16.59
N LYS A 16 3.04 -16.95 16.15
CA LYS A 16 3.62 -17.06 14.80
C LYS A 16 2.58 -16.84 13.70
N LEU A 17 1.71 -15.85 13.89
CA LEU A 17 0.67 -15.55 12.91
C LEU A 17 1.30 -15.05 11.60
N GLY A 18 0.65 -15.36 10.48
CA GLY A 18 1.05 -14.86 9.16
C GLY A 18 0.50 -13.47 8.82
N TYR A 19 -0.29 -12.87 9.71
CA TYR A 19 -0.91 -11.56 9.53
C TYR A 19 -0.88 -10.75 10.82
N LEU A 20 -0.95 -9.42 10.69
CA LEU A 20 -1.04 -8.49 11.81
C LEU A 20 -2.03 -7.37 11.47
N ASP A 21 -2.92 -7.05 12.42
CA ASP A 21 -3.93 -6.01 12.32
C ASP A 21 -3.71 -4.90 13.36
N LEU A 22 -3.26 -3.74 12.88
CA LEU A 22 -3.02 -2.53 13.66
C LEU A 22 -3.97 -1.39 13.24
N ARG A 23 -5.16 -1.72 12.74
CA ARG A 23 -6.16 -0.71 12.32
C ARG A 23 -6.73 0.08 13.48
N GLY A 24 -7.01 1.35 13.25
CA GLY A 24 -7.83 2.17 14.17
C GLY A 24 -7.15 2.47 15.50
N LEU A 25 -5.82 2.47 15.54
CA LEU A 25 -5.04 2.65 16.76
C LEU A 25 -4.54 4.09 16.94
N GLU A 26 -4.93 4.99 16.03
CA GLU A 26 -4.49 6.39 15.99
C GLU A 26 -2.96 6.55 15.96
N LEU A 27 -2.26 5.57 15.39
CA LEU A 27 -0.81 5.57 15.31
C LEU A 27 -0.33 6.75 14.46
N LEU A 28 0.58 7.56 15.00
CA LEU A 28 1.32 8.58 14.25
C LEU A 28 2.51 7.96 13.48
N SER A 29 3.03 6.85 14.00
CA SER A 29 4.13 6.09 13.40
C SER A 29 3.94 4.59 13.64
N ILE A 30 4.59 3.79 12.80
CA ILE A 30 4.62 2.34 12.96
C ILE A 30 5.66 2.02 14.06
N PRO A 31 5.29 1.26 15.11
CA PRO A 31 6.20 0.92 16.21
C PRO A 31 7.38 0.06 15.73
N GLN A 32 8.55 0.22 16.35
CA GLN A 32 9.76 -0.52 15.94
C GLN A 32 9.65 -2.03 16.14
N GLU A 33 8.80 -2.45 17.07
CA GLU A 33 8.52 -3.82 17.42
C GLU A 33 7.91 -4.61 16.25
N ILE A 34 7.41 -3.92 15.21
CA ILE A 34 7.01 -4.55 13.94
C ILE A 34 8.14 -5.41 13.35
N LEU A 35 9.40 -5.05 13.61
CA LEU A 35 10.59 -5.75 13.14
C LEU A 35 10.82 -7.09 13.85
N GLU A 36 10.12 -7.36 14.96
CA GLU A 36 10.15 -8.65 15.65
C GLU A 36 9.30 -9.72 14.96
N VAL A 37 8.44 -9.32 14.02
CA VAL A 37 7.56 -10.21 13.24
C VAL A 37 7.81 -10.13 11.72
N PRO A 38 9.07 -10.22 11.24
CA PRO A 38 9.41 -9.95 9.84
C PRO A 38 8.88 -10.99 8.85
N TRP A 39 8.32 -12.09 9.35
CA TRP A 39 7.78 -13.19 8.54
C TRP A 39 6.35 -12.97 8.05
N ILE A 40 5.61 -11.98 8.59
CA ILE A 40 4.20 -11.79 8.26
C ILE A 40 4.03 -11.53 6.75
N GLY A 41 2.97 -12.13 6.19
CA GLY A 41 2.57 -11.96 4.79
C GLY A 41 1.53 -10.86 4.59
N ALA A 42 0.77 -10.51 5.63
CA ALA A 42 -0.26 -9.48 5.57
C ALA A 42 -0.19 -8.50 6.75
N LEU A 43 -0.23 -7.20 6.45
CA LEU A 43 -0.26 -6.14 7.44
C LEU A 43 -1.40 -5.16 7.14
N SER A 44 -2.22 -4.86 8.15
CA SER A 44 -3.20 -3.79 8.08
C SER A 44 -2.89 -2.69 9.08
N LEU A 45 -2.72 -1.48 8.57
CA LEU A 45 -2.43 -0.24 9.28
C LEU A 45 -3.47 0.85 8.93
N SER A 46 -4.62 0.44 8.38
CA SER A 46 -5.66 1.37 7.94
C SER A 46 -6.31 2.11 9.10
N ASN A 47 -6.82 3.32 8.85
CA ASN A 47 -7.42 4.19 9.86
C ASN A 47 -6.43 4.55 10.98
N ASN A 48 -5.26 5.05 10.60
CA ASN A 48 -4.28 5.63 11.51
C ASN A 48 -3.91 7.03 11.02
N LYS A 49 -2.85 7.62 11.57
CA LYS A 49 -2.33 8.95 11.22
C LYS A 49 -0.87 8.84 10.75
N ILE A 50 -0.53 7.72 10.11
CA ILE A 50 0.84 7.38 9.69
C ILE A 50 1.19 8.18 8.44
N SER A 51 2.38 8.76 8.41
CA SER A 51 2.97 9.40 7.24
C SER A 51 4.27 8.74 6.79
N ASP A 52 5.04 8.16 7.71
CA ASP A 52 6.32 7.49 7.42
C ASP A 52 6.17 5.96 7.38
N LEU A 53 6.62 5.36 6.28
CA LEU A 53 6.60 3.92 6.03
C LEU A 53 8.01 3.28 6.04
N ASN A 54 9.08 4.05 6.27
CA ASN A 54 10.46 3.60 6.10
C ASN A 54 10.81 2.34 6.90
N ILE A 55 10.21 2.18 8.09
CA ILE A 55 10.43 1.01 8.94
C ILE A 55 9.97 -0.30 8.27
N LEU A 56 9.06 -0.23 7.30
CA LEU A 56 8.60 -1.39 6.54
C LEU A 56 9.62 -1.88 5.51
N SER A 57 10.75 -1.19 5.31
CA SER A 57 11.82 -1.59 4.37
C SER A 57 12.39 -2.99 4.64
N GLN A 58 12.27 -3.48 5.88
CA GLN A 58 12.73 -4.82 6.28
C GLN A 58 11.64 -5.90 6.15
N MET A 59 10.38 -5.53 5.93
CA MET A 59 9.22 -6.42 5.88
C MET A 59 9.05 -7.11 4.51
N ARG A 60 10.12 -7.75 4.02
CA ARG A 60 10.24 -8.29 2.64
C ARG A 60 9.31 -9.46 2.32
N GLN A 61 8.64 -10.04 3.33
CA GLN A 61 7.69 -11.16 3.14
C GLN A 61 6.27 -10.70 2.84
N LEU A 62 5.96 -9.40 3.02
CA LEU A 62 4.62 -8.88 2.82
C LEU A 62 4.15 -9.07 1.37
N HIS A 63 3.00 -9.71 1.23
CA HIS A 63 2.26 -9.83 -0.03
C HIS A 63 0.95 -9.04 -0.01
N LYS A 64 0.47 -8.60 1.17
CA LYS A 64 -0.70 -7.74 1.34
C LYS A 64 -0.39 -6.61 2.33
N LEU A 65 -0.61 -5.38 1.90
CA LEU A 65 -0.42 -4.19 2.73
C LEU A 65 -1.64 -3.27 2.60
N ALA A 66 -2.28 -2.98 3.73
CA ALA A 66 -3.45 -2.10 3.78
C ALA A 66 -3.16 -0.87 4.64
N LEU A 67 -3.19 0.30 4.03
CA LEU A 67 -2.81 1.61 4.56
C LEU A 67 -3.88 2.69 4.28
N THR A 68 -5.10 2.28 3.92
CA THR A 68 -6.23 3.20 3.68
C THR A 68 -6.48 4.12 4.88
N ASN A 69 -6.86 5.38 4.64
CA ASN A 69 -7.11 6.39 5.67
C ASN A 69 -5.88 6.62 6.57
N ASN A 70 -4.84 7.24 5.99
CA ASN A 70 -3.61 7.67 6.66
C ASN A 70 -3.17 9.03 6.10
N CYS A 71 -1.95 9.48 6.41
CA CYS A 71 -1.37 10.74 5.96
C CYS A 71 -0.12 10.51 5.08
N ILE A 72 -0.14 9.47 4.25
CA ILE A 72 1.03 9.03 3.47
C ILE A 72 1.18 9.89 2.22
N GLU A 73 2.37 10.43 2.01
CA GLU A 73 2.78 11.15 0.79
C GLU A 73 3.80 10.36 -0.03
N ASP A 74 4.77 9.74 0.65
CA ASP A 74 5.87 8.99 0.03
C ASP A 74 5.70 7.49 0.20
N ILE A 75 5.67 6.78 -0.93
CA ILE A 75 5.60 5.32 -1.00
C ILE A 75 6.89 4.69 -1.54
N SER A 76 7.99 5.43 -1.53
CA SER A 76 9.31 4.98 -2.03
C SER A 76 9.80 3.69 -1.38
N VAL A 77 9.39 3.41 -0.13
CA VAL A 77 9.75 2.17 0.57
C VAL A 77 9.21 0.91 -0.12
N LEU A 78 8.10 1.02 -0.85
CA LEU A 78 7.45 -0.14 -1.49
C LEU A 78 8.35 -0.80 -2.53
N LYS A 79 9.31 -0.06 -3.11
CA LYS A 79 10.31 -0.60 -4.03
C LYS A 79 11.15 -1.73 -3.42
N LEU A 80 11.27 -1.75 -2.09
CA LEU A 80 12.02 -2.75 -1.30
C LEU A 80 11.17 -3.98 -0.93
N MET A 81 9.92 -4.04 -1.39
CA MET A 81 8.92 -5.06 -1.02
C MET A 81 8.45 -5.86 -2.26
N PRO A 82 9.33 -6.65 -2.89
CA PRO A 82 9.09 -7.27 -4.20
C PRO A 82 7.99 -8.34 -4.22
N LYS A 83 7.50 -8.76 -3.04
CA LYS A 83 6.46 -9.79 -2.90
C LYS A 83 5.04 -9.24 -2.84
N LEU A 84 4.85 -7.91 -2.87
CA LEU A 84 3.53 -7.28 -2.79
C LEU A 84 2.63 -7.71 -3.96
N ARG A 85 1.40 -8.06 -3.62
CA ARG A 85 0.33 -8.48 -4.56
C ARG A 85 -0.93 -7.66 -4.40
N PHE A 86 -1.19 -7.16 -3.19
CA PHE A 86 -2.36 -6.37 -2.86
C PHE A 86 -1.93 -5.15 -2.04
N ILE A 87 -2.15 -3.96 -2.58
CA ILE A 87 -1.82 -2.69 -1.93
C ILE A 87 -3.08 -1.84 -1.86
N PHE A 88 -3.41 -1.38 -0.65
CA PHE A 88 -4.54 -0.49 -0.42
C PHE A 88 -4.04 0.82 0.21
N LEU A 89 -4.11 1.90 -0.55
CA LEU A 89 -3.58 3.24 -0.21
C LEU A 89 -4.64 4.33 -0.39
N GLY A 90 -5.92 3.96 -0.49
CA GLY A 90 -7.00 4.95 -0.65
C GLY A 90 -7.06 5.95 0.52
N ASN A 91 -7.56 7.16 0.28
CA ASN A 91 -7.61 8.24 1.29
C ASN A 91 -6.24 8.51 1.93
N ASN A 92 -5.30 8.98 1.12
CA ASN A 92 -3.96 9.43 1.54
C ASN A 92 -3.62 10.73 0.79
N LEU A 93 -2.35 11.12 0.77
CA LEU A 93 -1.86 12.37 0.18
C LEU A 93 -0.85 12.12 -0.96
N ILE A 94 -0.89 10.93 -1.56
CA ILE A 94 0.09 10.47 -2.55
C ILE A 94 -0.05 11.27 -3.84
N LYS A 95 1.09 11.71 -4.39
CA LYS A 95 1.18 12.42 -5.67
C LYS A 95 1.92 11.64 -6.74
N ASP A 96 2.97 10.92 -6.35
CA ASP A 96 3.86 10.16 -7.24
C ASP A 96 3.75 8.67 -6.94
N ILE A 97 3.33 7.90 -7.96
CA ILE A 97 3.28 6.43 -7.88
C ILE A 97 4.36 5.75 -8.72
N SER A 98 5.32 6.48 -9.30
CA SER A 98 6.45 5.90 -10.07
C SER A 98 7.28 4.90 -9.28
N LYS A 99 7.20 4.94 -7.96
CA LYS A 99 7.93 4.06 -7.03
C LYS A 99 7.37 2.64 -6.93
N ILE A 100 6.23 2.36 -7.56
CA ILE A 100 5.66 1.01 -7.59
C ILE A 100 6.27 0.11 -8.69
N SER A 101 7.28 0.61 -9.40
CA SER A 101 7.82 -0.02 -10.61
C SER A 101 8.42 -1.42 -10.43
N THR A 102 8.78 -1.79 -9.20
CA THR A 102 9.38 -3.11 -8.91
C THR A 102 8.34 -4.19 -8.55
N GLN A 103 7.05 -3.84 -8.49
CA GLN A 103 5.99 -4.77 -8.05
C GLN A 103 5.34 -5.51 -9.21
N GLU A 104 6.12 -6.21 -10.03
CA GLU A 104 5.64 -7.02 -11.18
C GLU A 104 4.56 -8.06 -10.82
N ARG A 105 4.48 -8.45 -9.54
CA ARG A 105 3.50 -9.42 -9.02
C ARG A 105 2.21 -8.78 -8.50
N LEU A 106 2.07 -7.46 -8.63
CA LEU A 106 0.93 -6.71 -8.15
C LEU A 106 -0.33 -7.11 -8.92
N LYS A 107 -1.39 -7.43 -8.18
CA LYS A 107 -2.69 -7.87 -8.73
C LYS A 107 -3.78 -6.84 -8.51
N LYS A 108 -3.70 -6.11 -7.38
CA LYS A 108 -4.68 -5.10 -6.99
C LYS A 108 -3.97 -3.91 -6.36
N LEU A 109 -4.28 -2.74 -6.88
CA LEU A 109 -3.82 -1.46 -6.39
C LEU A 109 -5.03 -0.53 -6.18
N VAL A 110 -5.19 -0.04 -4.95
CA VAL A 110 -6.25 0.92 -4.60
C VAL A 110 -5.58 2.23 -4.17
N LEU A 111 -5.85 3.29 -4.91
CA LEU A 111 -5.26 4.63 -4.79
C LEU A 111 -6.34 5.72 -4.81
N ASN A 112 -7.62 5.36 -4.64
CA ASN A 112 -8.71 6.33 -4.65
C ASN A 112 -8.49 7.45 -3.62
N SER A 113 -9.01 8.65 -3.86
CA SER A 113 -8.93 9.77 -2.91
C SER A 113 -7.49 10.08 -2.48
N ASN A 114 -6.64 10.34 -3.47
CA ASN A 114 -5.26 10.79 -3.30
C ASN A 114 -5.05 12.12 -4.04
N LYS A 115 -3.81 12.50 -4.34
CA LYS A 115 -3.42 13.74 -5.03
C LYS A 115 -2.64 13.46 -6.31
N ILE A 116 -2.94 12.33 -6.97
CA ILE A 116 -2.26 11.88 -8.18
C ILE A 116 -2.78 12.66 -9.38
N ALA A 117 -1.91 13.44 -10.03
CA ALA A 117 -2.25 14.22 -11.22
C ALA A 117 -1.88 13.51 -12.53
N PHE A 118 -0.89 12.61 -12.47
CA PHE A 118 -0.33 11.88 -13.61
C PHE A 118 0.00 10.45 -13.20
N LEU A 119 -0.17 9.53 -14.14
CA LEU A 119 0.16 8.13 -13.94
C LEU A 119 1.44 7.81 -14.72
N PRO A 120 2.42 7.12 -14.11
CA PRO A 120 3.61 6.65 -14.82
C PRO A 120 3.23 5.50 -15.77
N ASP A 121 4.17 5.06 -16.60
CA ASP A 121 4.01 3.83 -17.36
C ASP A 121 3.84 2.62 -16.42
N LEU A 122 2.70 1.94 -16.54
CA LEU A 122 2.33 0.76 -15.76
C LEU A 122 2.39 -0.54 -16.56
N SER A 123 2.88 -0.53 -17.80
CA SER A 123 2.92 -1.69 -18.71
C SER A 123 3.66 -2.91 -18.13
N HIS A 124 4.66 -2.69 -17.27
CA HIS A 124 5.39 -3.72 -16.56
C HIS A 124 4.54 -4.47 -15.51
N LEU A 125 3.43 -3.88 -15.03
CA LEU A 125 2.49 -4.49 -14.09
C LEU A 125 1.51 -5.45 -14.82
N SER A 126 2.05 -6.38 -15.60
CA SER A 126 1.28 -7.32 -16.45
C SER A 126 0.26 -8.18 -15.70
N LEU A 127 0.42 -8.35 -14.38
CA LEU A 127 -0.49 -9.11 -13.52
C LEU A 127 -1.56 -8.24 -12.82
N LEU A 128 -1.54 -6.92 -13.02
CA LEU A 128 -2.46 -5.99 -12.39
C LEU A 128 -3.84 -6.13 -13.02
N ALA A 129 -4.79 -6.66 -12.24
CA ALA A 129 -6.15 -6.93 -12.68
C ALA A 129 -7.14 -5.86 -12.20
N TYR A 130 -6.77 -5.09 -11.17
CA TYR A 130 -7.62 -4.07 -10.56
C TYR A 130 -6.79 -2.84 -10.20
N LEU A 131 -7.19 -1.70 -10.74
CA LEU A 131 -6.69 -0.38 -10.37
C LEU A 131 -7.87 0.52 -10.03
N ASP A 132 -7.80 1.14 -8.87
CA ASP A 132 -8.78 2.13 -8.44
C ASP A 132 -8.05 3.43 -8.16
N ILE A 133 -8.37 4.43 -8.96
CA ILE A 133 -7.75 5.77 -9.01
C ILE A 133 -8.82 6.84 -8.93
N ASP A 134 -10.00 6.46 -8.42
CA ASP A 134 -11.13 7.35 -8.23
C ASP A 134 -10.76 8.56 -7.34
N ASP A 135 -11.46 9.69 -7.48
CA ASP A 135 -11.22 10.88 -6.66
C ASP A 135 -9.72 11.30 -6.60
N ASN A 136 -9.07 11.30 -7.76
CA ASN A 136 -7.73 11.87 -7.95
C ASN A 136 -7.78 12.99 -9.00
N PRO A 137 -6.95 14.04 -8.88
CA PRO A 137 -6.91 15.17 -9.81
C PRO A 137 -6.21 14.81 -11.15
N LEU A 138 -6.55 13.66 -11.74
CA LEU A 138 -5.93 13.13 -12.95
C LEU A 138 -6.23 14.01 -14.16
N THR A 139 -5.18 14.37 -14.87
CA THR A 139 -5.31 15.06 -16.16
C THR A 139 -5.61 14.05 -17.28
N PRO A 140 -6.56 14.32 -18.19
CA PRO A 140 -6.74 13.52 -19.40
C PRO A 140 -5.46 13.52 -20.26
N PRO A 141 -5.13 12.42 -20.97
CA PRO A 141 -5.89 11.19 -21.15
C PRO A 141 -5.41 10.01 -20.26
N SER A 142 -5.00 10.27 -19.01
CA SER A 142 -4.35 9.29 -18.12
C SER A 142 -5.05 7.91 -18.03
N VAL A 143 -6.37 7.84 -18.19
CA VAL A 143 -7.12 6.57 -18.07
C VAL A 143 -7.10 5.79 -19.38
N GLU A 144 -7.28 6.48 -20.51
CA GLU A 144 -7.23 5.90 -21.84
C GLU A 144 -5.84 5.33 -22.12
N GLU A 145 -4.79 6.03 -21.68
CA GLU A 145 -3.41 5.56 -21.73
C GLU A 145 -3.23 4.25 -20.97
N ILE A 146 -3.74 4.14 -19.73
CA ILE A 146 -3.67 2.89 -18.96
C ILE A 146 -4.46 1.77 -19.63
N LYS A 147 -5.66 2.05 -20.16
CA LYS A 147 -6.43 1.02 -20.89
C LYS A 147 -5.68 0.53 -22.14
N SER A 148 -4.95 1.40 -22.81
CA SER A 148 -4.08 1.03 -23.94
C SER A 148 -2.91 0.15 -23.48
N MET A 149 -2.25 0.51 -22.37
CA MET A 149 -1.11 -0.23 -21.81
C MET A 149 -1.50 -1.57 -21.18
N LEU A 150 -2.66 -1.65 -20.53
CA LEU A 150 -3.16 -2.82 -19.79
C LEU A 150 -4.62 -3.13 -20.18
N PRO A 151 -4.89 -3.71 -21.36
CA PRO A 151 -6.24 -3.81 -21.91
C PRO A 151 -7.24 -4.65 -21.08
N SER A 152 -6.73 -5.56 -20.24
CA SER A 152 -7.55 -6.45 -19.39
C SER A 152 -7.80 -5.90 -17.98
N ILE A 153 -7.27 -4.71 -17.66
CA ILE A 153 -7.36 -4.16 -16.31
C ILE A 153 -8.77 -3.62 -16.03
N LYS A 154 -9.29 -3.91 -14.83
CA LYS A 154 -10.49 -3.25 -14.32
C LYS A 154 -10.07 -1.93 -13.68
N ILE A 155 -10.50 -0.81 -14.26
CA ILE A 155 -10.26 0.54 -13.75
C ILE A 155 -11.53 1.08 -13.12
N TYR A 156 -11.44 1.57 -11.88
CA TYR A 156 -12.49 2.33 -11.22
C TYR A 156 -12.07 3.80 -11.14
N LYS A 157 -12.94 4.68 -11.65
CA LYS A 157 -12.84 6.15 -11.64
C LYS A 157 -14.25 6.71 -11.85
N TYR A 158 -14.77 7.47 -10.89
CA TYR A 158 -16.09 8.10 -10.88
C TYR A 158 -15.99 9.61 -10.67
#